data_AF-A0A2E2YV70-F1
#
_entry.id   AF-A0A2E2YV70-F1
#
_cell.length_a   1.000
_cell.length_b   1.000
_cell.length_c   1.000
_cell.angle_alpha   90.00
_cell.angle_beta   90.00
_cell.angle_gamma   90.00
#
_symmetry.space_group_name_H-M   'P 1'
#
loop_
_entity.id
_entity.type
_entity.pdbx_description
1 polymer ?
#
loop_
_entity_poly.entity_id
_entity_poly.type
_entity_poly.pdbx_seq_one_letter_code
_entity_poly.pdbx_strand_id
1 'polypeptide(L)'
;MKTIRLAVCFLFAISIQGVFAGHHEQNEALGSYELEHVSNVYSKDANGNIILQTNWRGTAENFGTVFGTLTLGPTSMATLASNLPVRATWIGQGFLPDGTTAVGDGEGALSTSADQHTWNVELIMDLSDGSQMISIGEIDLETTTFRGKNYPMK
;
A
#
# COMPACT_ATOMS: atom_id res chain seq x y z
N MET A 1 35.88 -8.44 1.08
CA MET A 1 34.83 -8.90 0.15
C MET A 1 33.41 -8.66 0.68
N LYS A 2 33.12 -7.51 1.31
CA LYS A 2 31.80 -7.18 1.89
C LYS A 2 31.05 -6.03 1.17
N THR A 3 31.71 -5.35 0.23
CA THR A 3 31.21 -4.10 -0.37
C THR A 3 30.31 -4.32 -1.59
N ILE A 4 30.29 -5.51 -2.18
CA ILE A 4 29.56 -5.77 -3.44
C ILE A 4 28.08 -6.15 -3.21
N ARG A 5 27.71 -6.68 -2.03
CA ARG A 5 26.31 -7.09 -1.76
C ARG A 5 25.35 -5.92 -1.55
N LEU A 6 25.83 -4.77 -1.04
CA LEU A 6 24.96 -3.62 -0.77
C LEU A 6 24.55 -2.89 -2.06
N ALA A 7 25.45 -2.81 -3.04
CA ALA A 7 25.17 -2.17 -4.34
C ALA A 7 24.17 -2.96 -5.20
N VAL A 8 24.18 -4.30 -5.11
CA VAL A 8 23.25 -5.14 -5.89
C VAL A 8 21.82 -5.06 -5.36
N CYS A 9 21.62 -5.00 -4.04
CA CYS A 9 20.29 -4.78 -3.46
C CYS A 9 19.73 -3.38 -3.78
N PHE A 10 20.59 -2.36 -3.81
CA PHE A 10 20.20 -0.99 -4.17
C PHE A 10 19.81 -0.87 -5.66
N LEU A 11 20.56 -1.50 -6.56
CA LEU A 11 20.20 -1.54 -7.99
C LEU A 11 18.92 -2.33 -8.25
N PHE A 12 18.67 -3.43 -7.53
CA PHE A 12 17.43 -4.20 -7.67
C PHE A 12 16.21 -3.40 -7.19
N ALA A 13 16.31 -2.70 -6.06
CA ALA A 13 15.26 -1.84 -5.53
C ALA A 13 14.93 -0.68 -6.48
N ILE A 14 15.95 -0.01 -7.05
CA ILE A 14 15.76 1.04 -8.06
C ILE A 14 15.16 0.48 -9.35
N SER A 15 15.57 -0.72 -9.77
CA SER A 15 15.02 -1.34 -10.98
C SER A 15 13.55 -1.77 -10.81
N ILE A 16 13.15 -2.21 -9.62
CA ILE A 16 11.75 -2.53 -9.31
C ILE A 16 10.95 -1.23 -9.23
N GLN A 17 11.38 -0.24 -8.44
CA GLN A 17 10.71 1.06 -8.35
C GLN A 17 10.60 1.75 -9.72
N GLY A 18 11.62 1.69 -10.57
CA GLY A 18 11.62 2.28 -11.91
C GLY A 18 10.77 1.52 -12.93
N VAL A 19 10.64 0.20 -12.82
CA VAL A 19 9.79 -0.62 -13.69
C VAL A 19 8.31 -0.46 -13.34
N PHE A 20 7.98 -0.34 -12.04
CA PHE A 20 6.60 -0.14 -11.59
C PHE A 20 6.15 1.33 -11.74
N ALA A 21 6.96 2.32 -11.34
CA ALA A 21 6.62 3.73 -11.51
C ALA A 21 6.53 4.17 -12.99
N GLY A 22 7.39 3.62 -13.86
CA GLY A 22 7.49 4.02 -15.27
C GLY A 22 6.31 3.57 -16.15
N HIS A 23 5.47 2.63 -15.70
CA HIS A 23 4.36 2.12 -16.51
C HIS A 23 3.03 2.86 -16.28
N HIS A 24 2.87 3.55 -15.13
CA HIS A 24 1.64 4.24 -14.73
C HIS A 24 1.59 5.72 -15.09
N GLU A 25 2.74 6.41 -15.23
CA GLU A 25 2.80 7.83 -15.61
C GLU A 25 2.15 8.15 -16.98
N GLN A 26 1.80 7.14 -17.78
CA GLN A 26 1.17 7.31 -19.09
C GLN A 26 -0.37 7.13 -19.07
N ASN A 27 -0.97 6.68 -17.95
CA ASN A 27 -2.42 6.45 -17.86
C ASN A 27 -3.10 7.59 -17.08
N GLU A 28 -4.27 8.02 -17.53
CA GLU A 28 -5.12 8.94 -16.77
C GLU A 28 -5.60 8.26 -15.48
N ALA A 29 -5.58 9.00 -14.36
CA ALA A 29 -6.04 8.50 -13.08
C ALA A 29 -7.56 8.30 -13.09
N LEU A 30 -8.02 7.19 -12.53
CA LEU A 30 -9.44 6.92 -12.29
C LEU A 30 -10.02 7.83 -11.21
N GLY A 31 -9.18 8.23 -10.25
CA GLY A 31 -9.55 9.18 -9.22
C GLY A 31 -8.55 9.22 -8.06
N SER A 32 -8.72 10.22 -7.20
CA SER A 32 -7.92 10.43 -6.00
C SER A 32 -8.60 9.90 -4.71
N TYR A 33 -7.79 9.65 -3.68
CA TYR A 33 -8.28 9.32 -2.35
C TYR A 33 -7.49 10.00 -1.23
N GLU A 34 -8.15 10.17 -0.09
CA GLU A 34 -7.59 10.69 1.15
C GLU A 34 -8.23 9.96 2.32
N LEU A 35 -7.39 9.32 3.13
CA LEU A 35 -7.79 8.53 4.29
C LEU A 35 -7.01 8.98 5.54
N GLU A 36 -7.66 8.83 6.68
CA GLU A 36 -7.11 9.08 8.01
C GLU A 36 -6.98 7.75 8.76
N HIS A 37 -5.94 7.65 9.58
CA HIS A 37 -5.73 6.51 10.45
C HIS A 37 -6.82 6.41 11.51
N VAL A 38 -7.29 5.19 11.77
CA VAL A 38 -8.32 4.89 12.76
C VAL A 38 -7.76 4.08 13.92
N SER A 39 -7.00 3.03 13.63
CA SER A 39 -6.45 2.14 14.66
C SER A 39 -5.38 1.19 14.10
N ASN A 40 -4.66 0.53 15.01
CA ASN A 40 -3.74 -0.55 14.69
C ASN A 40 -4.12 -1.83 15.42
N VAL A 41 -3.89 -2.97 14.78
CA VAL A 41 -3.90 -4.29 15.40
C VAL A 41 -2.53 -4.93 15.19
N TYR A 42 -1.94 -5.42 16.28
CA TYR A 42 -0.66 -6.09 16.28
C TYR A 42 -0.87 -7.54 16.69
N SER A 43 -0.40 -8.48 15.87
CA SER A 43 -0.49 -9.91 16.18
C SER A 43 0.77 -10.66 15.74
N LYS A 44 0.82 -11.95 16.06
CA LYS A 44 1.88 -12.86 15.63
C LYS A 44 1.27 -14.07 14.91
N ASP A 45 1.94 -14.51 13.85
CA ASP A 45 1.64 -15.81 13.25
C ASP A 45 2.17 -16.97 14.13
N ALA A 46 1.91 -18.22 13.71
CA ALA A 46 2.35 -19.42 14.42
C ALA A 46 3.89 -19.55 14.55
N ASN A 47 4.65 -18.85 13.70
CA ASN A 47 6.11 -18.83 13.72
C ASN A 47 6.66 -17.66 14.55
N GLY A 48 5.79 -16.86 15.17
CA GLY A 48 6.16 -15.68 15.95
C GLY A 48 6.49 -14.45 15.11
N ASN A 49 6.25 -14.47 13.80
CA ASN A 49 6.40 -13.30 12.93
C ASN A 49 5.27 -12.31 13.20
N ILE A 50 5.61 -11.03 13.19
CA ILE A 50 4.68 -9.93 13.44
C ILE A 50 3.80 -9.72 12.21
N ILE A 51 2.50 -9.52 12.45
CA ILE A 51 1.53 -9.01 11.49
C ILE A 51 1.01 -7.68 12.06
N LEU A 52 1.13 -6.61 11.28
CA LEU A 52 0.62 -5.28 11.61
C LEU A 52 -0.54 -4.96 10.69
N GLN A 53 -1.71 -4.68 11.24
CA GLN A 53 -2.87 -4.23 10.49
C GLN A 53 -3.18 -2.79 10.89
N THR A 54 -3.26 -1.90 9.90
CA THR A 54 -3.56 -0.48 10.09
C THR A 54 -4.90 -0.19 9.42
N ASN A 55 -5.81 0.42 10.17
CA ASN A 55 -7.19 0.66 9.73
C ASN A 55 -7.35 2.12 9.34
N TRP A 56 -8.05 2.37 8.24
CA TRP A 56 -8.16 3.66 7.60
C TRP A 56 -9.61 3.99 7.28
N ARG A 57 -9.93 5.29 7.28
CA ARG A 57 -11.23 5.81 6.85
C ARG A 57 -11.04 7.11 6.09
N GLY A 58 -11.80 7.31 5.02
CA GLY A 58 -11.87 8.61 4.36
C GLY A 58 -12.75 8.58 3.13
N THR A 59 -12.32 9.27 2.08
CA THR A 59 -13.05 9.34 0.82
C THR A 59 -12.17 8.99 -0.37
N ALA A 60 -12.76 8.33 -1.36
CA ALA A 60 -12.14 8.10 -2.66
C ALA A 60 -13.13 8.44 -3.77
N GLU A 61 -12.64 9.12 -4.81
CA GLU A 61 -13.41 9.40 -6.00
C GLU A 61 -13.96 8.10 -6.60
N ASN A 62 -15.20 8.13 -7.08
CA ASN A 62 -15.98 6.98 -7.56
C ASN A 62 -16.31 5.90 -6.52
N PHE A 63 -15.74 5.94 -5.31
CA PHE A 63 -16.00 4.96 -4.24
C PHE A 63 -16.70 5.54 -3.01
N GLY A 64 -16.86 6.86 -2.93
CA GLY A 64 -17.55 7.54 -1.84
C GLY A 64 -16.78 7.43 -0.52
N THR A 65 -17.47 7.09 0.58
CA THR A 65 -16.81 6.84 1.88
C THR A 65 -16.13 5.48 1.86
N VAL A 66 -14.84 5.44 2.18
CA VAL A 66 -14.04 4.22 2.18
C VAL A 66 -13.56 3.88 3.58
N PHE A 67 -13.58 2.59 3.89
CA PHE A 67 -12.87 1.99 5.01
C PHE A 67 -11.92 0.92 4.47
N GLY A 68 -10.78 0.74 5.11
CA GLY A 68 -9.92 -0.39 4.75
C GLY A 68 -8.85 -0.70 5.75
N THR A 69 -8.28 -1.90 5.60
CA THR A 69 -7.23 -2.45 6.43
C THR A 69 -6.01 -2.74 5.57
N LEU A 70 -4.91 -2.03 5.82
CA LEU A 70 -3.61 -2.36 5.26
C LEU A 70 -2.90 -3.33 6.22
N THR A 71 -2.63 -4.54 5.75
CA THR A 71 -1.91 -5.59 6.49
C THR A 71 -0.47 -5.67 6.01
N LEU A 72 0.47 -5.55 6.94
CA LEU A 72 1.90 -5.60 6.73
C LEU A 72 2.48 -6.87 7.35
N GLY A 73 3.34 -7.54 6.59
CA GLY A 73 3.98 -8.79 7.00
C GLY A 73 3.28 -10.04 6.45
N PRO A 74 3.48 -11.21 7.08
CA PRO A 74 4.24 -11.46 8.30
C PRO A 74 5.73 -11.10 8.20
N THR A 75 6.33 -10.60 9.27
CA THR A 75 7.76 -10.21 9.30
C THR A 75 8.41 -10.49 10.65
N SER A 76 9.64 -11.03 10.64
CA SER A 76 10.37 -11.32 11.88
C SER A 76 10.78 -10.04 12.63
N MET A 77 10.89 -10.10 13.96
CA MET A 77 11.39 -8.98 14.77
C MET A 77 12.79 -8.51 14.34
N ALA A 78 13.67 -9.44 13.95
CA ALA A 78 15.02 -9.11 13.48
C ALA A 78 15.00 -8.32 12.17
N THR A 79 14.08 -8.65 11.26
CA THR A 79 13.88 -7.91 10.01
C THR A 79 13.34 -6.52 10.27
N LEU A 80 12.32 -6.38 11.14
CA LEU A 80 11.72 -5.09 11.50
C LEU A 80 12.71 -4.11 12.13
N ALA A 81 13.72 -4.60 12.85
CA ALA A 81 14.74 -3.75 13.46
C ALA A 81 15.62 -3.02 12.44
N SER A 82 15.64 -3.45 11.17
CA SER A 82 16.54 -2.90 10.14
C SER A 82 15.84 -2.58 8.83
N ASN A 83 14.60 -3.04 8.62
CA ASN A 83 13.84 -2.83 7.38
C ASN A 83 12.35 -2.70 7.70
N LEU A 84 11.62 -2.00 6.83
CA LEU A 84 10.17 -2.06 6.82
C LEU A 84 9.65 -3.41 6.35
N PRO A 85 8.42 -3.81 6.74
CA PRO A 85 7.70 -4.87 6.05
C PRO A 85 7.58 -4.51 4.57
N VAL A 86 8.07 -5.40 3.69
CA VAL A 86 7.97 -5.18 2.24
C VAL A 86 6.62 -5.63 1.70
N ARG A 87 6.02 -6.69 2.27
CA ARG A 87 4.72 -7.20 1.82
C ARG A 87 3.57 -6.40 2.42
N ALA A 88 2.67 -5.97 1.56
CA ALA A 88 1.46 -5.25 1.90
C ALA A 88 0.25 -5.96 1.27
N THR A 89 -0.83 -6.11 2.03
CA THR A 89 -2.15 -6.45 1.47
C THR A 89 -3.19 -5.47 1.97
N TRP A 90 -4.25 -5.28 1.19
CA TRP A 90 -5.35 -4.39 1.51
C TRP A 90 -6.68 -5.11 1.37
N ILE A 91 -7.55 -4.93 2.34
CA ILE A 91 -8.98 -5.23 2.18
C ILE A 91 -9.75 -3.97 2.53
N GLY A 92 -10.64 -3.54 1.63
CA GLY A 92 -11.42 -2.33 1.85
C GLY A 92 -12.83 -2.39 1.27
N GLN A 93 -13.64 -1.44 1.72
CA GLN A 93 -15.03 -1.25 1.34
C GLN A 93 -15.27 0.21 1.02
N GLY A 94 -15.86 0.49 -0.14
CA GLY A 94 -16.40 1.79 -0.52
C GLY A 94 -17.93 1.79 -0.51
N PHE A 95 -18.53 2.83 0.08
CA PHE A 95 -19.97 3.10 0.01
C PHE A 95 -20.24 4.07 -1.15
N LEU A 96 -20.72 3.51 -2.27
CA LEU A 96 -20.86 4.23 -3.53
C LEU A 96 -21.99 5.28 -3.45
N PRO A 97 -21.95 6.35 -4.27
CA PRO A 97 -22.99 7.39 -4.28
C PRO A 97 -24.41 6.88 -4.59
N ASP A 98 -24.52 5.75 -5.30
CA ASP A 98 -25.80 5.10 -5.62
C ASP A 98 -26.35 4.21 -4.48
N GLY A 99 -25.66 4.16 -3.34
CA GLY A 99 -26.03 3.38 -2.17
C GLY A 99 -25.56 1.92 -2.20
N THR A 100 -24.90 1.48 -3.28
CA THR A 100 -24.28 0.16 -3.34
C THR A 100 -22.90 0.13 -2.68
N THR A 101 -22.28 -1.04 -2.63
CA THR A 101 -20.97 -1.24 -2.00
C THR A 101 -20.00 -1.84 -3.02
N ALA A 102 -18.79 -1.32 -3.07
CA ALA A 102 -17.65 -1.97 -3.70
C ALA A 102 -16.71 -2.54 -2.63
N VAL A 103 -16.19 -3.74 -2.86
CA VAL A 103 -15.12 -4.34 -2.04
C VAL A 103 -13.87 -4.45 -2.91
N GLY A 104 -12.73 -4.08 -2.34
CA GLY A 104 -11.42 -4.22 -2.99
C GLY A 104 -10.50 -5.12 -2.18
N ASP A 105 -9.85 -6.05 -2.88
CA ASP A 105 -8.75 -6.88 -2.37
C ASP A 105 -7.47 -6.49 -3.10
N GLY A 106 -6.41 -6.20 -2.36
CA GLY A 106 -5.17 -5.67 -2.90
C GLY A 106 -3.94 -6.39 -2.39
N GLU A 107 -2.99 -6.62 -3.29
CA GLU A 107 -1.65 -7.10 -2.93
C GLU A 107 -0.57 -6.18 -3.51
N GLY A 108 0.50 -5.97 -2.75
CA GLY A 108 1.62 -5.19 -3.22
C GLY A 108 2.71 -4.99 -2.18
N ALA A 109 3.35 -3.82 -2.23
CA ALA A 109 4.55 -3.57 -1.46
C ALA A 109 4.66 -2.16 -0.87
N LEU A 110 5.42 -2.08 0.22
CA LEU A 110 5.84 -0.81 0.83
C LEU A 110 7.28 -0.48 0.47
N SER A 111 7.55 0.81 0.28
CA SER A 111 8.90 1.37 0.24
C SER A 111 8.97 2.69 1.02
N THR A 112 10.18 3.10 1.40
CA THR A 112 10.40 4.39 2.08
C THR A 112 10.81 5.47 1.10
N SER A 113 10.35 6.69 1.36
CA SER A 113 10.96 7.90 0.83
C SER A 113 12.37 8.10 1.40
N ALA A 114 13.19 8.92 0.74
CA ALA A 114 14.55 9.22 1.17
C ALA A 114 14.61 9.93 2.54
N ASP A 115 13.56 10.67 2.91
CA ASP A 115 13.44 11.36 4.19
C ASP A 115 12.88 10.48 5.34
N GLN A 116 12.45 9.24 5.03
CA GLN A 116 11.91 8.23 5.95
C GLN A 116 10.63 8.60 6.71
N HIS A 117 10.01 9.75 6.43
CA HIS A 117 8.76 10.17 7.08
C HIS A 117 7.52 9.79 6.26
N THR A 118 7.73 9.22 5.07
CA THR A 118 6.66 8.77 4.17
C THR A 118 6.88 7.32 3.77
N TRP A 119 5.80 6.53 3.79
CA TRP A 119 5.79 5.20 3.19
C TRP A 119 5.03 5.26 1.86
N ASN A 120 5.70 4.87 0.78
CA ASN A 120 5.05 4.67 -0.51
C ASN A 120 4.41 3.29 -0.53
N VAL A 121 3.16 3.23 -0.94
CA VAL A 121 2.34 2.02 -1.02
C VAL A 121 1.87 1.86 -2.46
N GLU A 122 2.19 0.72 -3.05
CA GLU A 122 1.69 0.33 -4.37
C GLU A 122 0.93 -0.99 -4.23
N LEU A 123 -0.30 -1.02 -4.73
CA LEU A 123 -1.22 -2.16 -4.62
C LEU A 123 -1.86 -2.44 -5.98
N ILE A 124 -1.85 -3.69 -6.40
CA ILE A 124 -2.70 -4.21 -7.47
C ILE A 124 -4.01 -4.65 -6.81
N MET A 125 -5.13 -4.13 -7.29
CA MET A 125 -6.45 -4.26 -6.67
C MET A 125 -7.42 -5.02 -7.58
N ASP A 126 -8.05 -6.05 -7.02
CA ASP A 126 -9.24 -6.72 -7.56
C ASP A 126 -10.50 -6.14 -6.92
N LEU A 127 -11.48 -5.74 -7.74
CA LEU A 127 -12.73 -5.18 -7.28
C LEU A 127 -13.88 -6.18 -7.39
N SER A 128 -14.88 -6.03 -6.53
CA SER A 128 -16.05 -6.92 -6.46
C SER A 128 -16.91 -6.95 -7.73
N ASP A 129 -16.76 -5.98 -8.62
CA ASP A 129 -17.42 -5.94 -9.94
C ASP A 129 -16.62 -6.68 -11.03
N GLY A 130 -15.46 -7.26 -10.67
CA GLY A 130 -14.56 -7.98 -11.56
C GLY A 130 -13.54 -7.11 -12.29
N SER A 131 -13.55 -5.79 -12.07
CA SER A 131 -12.54 -4.89 -12.61
C SER A 131 -11.25 -4.91 -11.77
N GLN A 132 -10.16 -4.42 -12.38
CA GLN A 132 -8.86 -4.33 -11.74
C GLN A 132 -8.31 -2.91 -11.85
N MET A 133 -7.59 -2.47 -10.83
CA MET A 133 -6.91 -1.18 -10.82
C MET A 133 -5.58 -1.26 -10.07
N ILE A 134 -4.74 -0.25 -10.25
CA ILE A 134 -3.50 -0.09 -9.49
C ILE A 134 -3.62 1.16 -8.65
N SER A 135 -3.40 1.02 -7.34
CA SER A 135 -3.41 2.11 -6.37
C SER A 135 -1.97 2.48 -6.02
N ILE A 136 -1.62 3.75 -6.24
CA ILE A 136 -0.33 4.32 -5.83
C ILE A 136 -0.62 5.42 -4.82
N GLY A 137 -0.04 5.30 -3.63
CA GLY A 137 -0.20 6.30 -2.59
C GLY A 137 0.94 6.37 -1.59
N GLU A 138 0.77 7.32 -0.68
CA GLU A 138 1.77 7.74 0.29
C GLU A 138 1.11 7.84 1.67
N ILE A 139 1.72 7.19 2.66
CA ILE A 139 1.37 7.32 4.07
C ILE A 139 2.34 8.28 4.71
N ASP A 140 1.84 9.42 5.16
CA ASP A 140 2.58 10.39 5.96
C ASP A 140 2.52 9.96 7.44
N LEU A 141 3.68 9.71 8.04
CA LEU A 141 3.77 9.17 9.40
C LEU A 141 3.58 10.22 10.50
N GLU A 142 3.74 11.51 10.18
CA GLU A 142 3.56 12.60 11.13
C GLU A 142 2.09 12.96 11.28
N THR A 143 1.40 13.09 10.15
CA THR A 143 -0.02 13.43 10.08
C THR A 143 -0.93 12.21 10.15
N THR A 144 -0.38 11.00 9.99
CA THR A 144 -1.13 9.74 9.91
C THR A 144 -2.21 9.76 8.83
N THR A 145 -1.86 10.31 7.66
CA THR A 145 -2.74 10.39 6.49
C THR A 145 -2.24 9.46 5.39
N PHE A 146 -3.17 8.87 4.63
CA PHE A 146 -2.89 8.03 3.48
C PHE A 146 -3.59 8.61 2.24
N ARG A 147 -2.79 9.09 1.29
CA ARG A 147 -3.28 9.77 0.08
C ARG A 147 -2.78 9.07 -1.16
N GLY A 148 -3.54 9.12 -2.25
CA GLY A 148 -3.08 8.50 -3.49
C GLY A 148 -4.05 8.62 -4.65
N LYS A 149 -3.74 7.87 -5.70
CA LYS A 149 -4.53 7.81 -6.94
C LYS A 149 -4.65 6.37 -7.42
N ASN A 150 -5.80 6.08 -8.01
CA ASN A 150 -6.08 4.82 -8.68
C ASN A 150 -5.91 4.96 -10.19
N TYR A 151 -5.38 3.94 -10.84
CA TYR A 151 -5.12 3.89 -12.29
C TYR A 151 -5.69 2.62 -12.89
N PRO A 152 -6.12 2.62 -14.16
CA PRO A 152 -6.56 1.41 -14.82
C PRO A 152 -5.40 0.42 -14.97
N MET A 153 -5.70 -0.86 -14.75
CA MET A 153 -4.82 -1.97 -15.13
C MET A 153 -4.95 -2.19 -16.65
N LYS A 154 -3.83 -2.27 -17.38
CA LYS A 154 -3.82 -2.45 -18.84
C LYS A 154 -4.17 -3.87 -19.27
#